data_AF-A0A373B2X3-F1
#
_entry.id   AF-A0A373B2X3-F1
#
_cell.length_a   1.000
_cell.length_b   1.000
_cell.length_c   1.000
_cell.angle_alpha   90.00
_cell.angle_beta   90.00
_cell.angle_gamma   90.00
#
_symmetry.space_group_name_H-M   'P 1'
#
loop_
_entity.id
_entity.type
_entity.pdbx_description
1 polymer ?
#
loop_
_entity_poly.entity_id
_entity_poly.type
_entity_poly.pdbx_seq_one_letter_code
_entity_poly.pdbx_strand_id
1 'polypeptide(L)'
;MARRGGFPGGMPGNMTNLMKQAQRMQRQMEEKTKELEEKQYTATAGGGAVSVTVSGKKEVVAVKISPEAVDPDDVEMLEDLIVAATNEAFHQMEAESSAVMSELTGGLGNLGGLSF
;
A
#
# COMPACT_ATOMS: atom_id res chain seq x y z
N MET A 1 44.04 -30.70 -33.26
CA MET A 1 44.39 -29.42 -32.62
C MET A 1 43.10 -28.67 -32.30
N ALA A 2 42.81 -28.43 -31.02
CA ALA A 2 41.61 -27.75 -30.54
C ALA A 2 41.98 -26.34 -30.03
N ARG A 3 41.22 -25.31 -30.44
CA ARG A 3 41.19 -23.97 -29.80
C ARG A 3 39.74 -23.48 -29.89
N ARG A 4 38.89 -23.90 -28.95
CA ARG A 4 38.48 -23.17 -27.73
C ARG A 4 37.99 -21.75 -28.03
N GLY A 5 36.67 -21.63 -28.14
CA GLY A 5 35.95 -20.36 -28.10
C GLY A 5 36.13 -19.67 -26.75
N GLY A 6 36.19 -18.34 -26.81
CA GLY A 6 36.11 -17.46 -25.66
C GLY A 6 35.10 -16.37 -25.98
N PHE A 7 33.91 -16.46 -25.39
CA PHE A 7 32.97 -15.35 -25.36
C PHE A 7 33.59 -14.20 -24.53
N PRO A 8 33.59 -12.95 -25.03
CA PRO A 8 34.05 -11.82 -24.24
C PRO A 8 33.00 -11.50 -23.17
N GLY A 9 33.37 -11.70 -21.90
CA GLY A 9 32.57 -11.38 -20.72
C GLY A 9 32.26 -9.87 -20.62
N GLY A 10 31.00 -9.56 -20.34
CA GLY A 10 30.48 -8.21 -20.17
C GLY A 10 31.05 -7.46 -18.95
N MET A 11 31.02 -6.14 -19.03
CA MET A 11 31.70 -5.15 -18.17
C MET A 11 31.32 -5.22 -16.66
N PRO A 12 32.29 -5.38 -15.73
CA PRO A 12 32.08 -5.42 -14.27
C PRO A 12 31.56 -4.13 -13.61
N GLY A 13 31.72 -2.96 -14.25
CA GLY A 13 31.37 -1.66 -13.66
C GLY A 13 29.86 -1.41 -13.55
N ASN A 14 29.06 -1.98 -14.47
CA ASN A 14 27.61 -1.79 -14.50
C ASN A 14 26.88 -2.63 -13.43
N MET A 15 27.45 -3.78 -13.09
CA MET A 15 26.89 -4.72 -12.11
C MET A 15 26.94 -4.17 -10.67
N THR A 16 28.02 -3.47 -10.31
CA THR A 16 28.20 -2.90 -8.95
C THR A 16 27.23 -1.76 -8.67
N ASN A 17 26.97 -0.91 -9.67
CA ASN A 17 26.02 0.20 -9.54
C ASN A 17 24.56 -0.31 -9.48
N LEU A 18 24.24 -1.34 -10.27
CA LEU A 18 22.94 -2.01 -10.23
C LEU A 18 22.68 -2.63 -8.85
N MET A 19 23.66 -3.34 -8.28
CA MET A 19 23.56 -3.93 -6.94
C MET A 19 23.31 -2.88 -5.85
N LYS A 20 23.99 -1.72 -5.91
CA LYS A 20 23.77 -0.61 -4.96
C LYS A 20 22.39 0.01 -5.08
N GLN A 21 21.85 0.14 -6.30
CA GLN A 21 20.51 0.65 -6.53
C GLN A 21 19.45 -0.35 -6.04
N ALA A 22 19.63 -1.64 -6.31
CA ALA A 22 18.76 -2.71 -5.80
C ALA A 22 18.73 -2.75 -4.27
N GLN A 23 19.88 -2.61 -3.61
CA GLN A 23 19.94 -2.54 -2.14
C GLN A 23 19.22 -1.32 -1.55
N ARG A 24 19.31 -0.15 -2.21
CA ARG A 24 18.59 1.06 -1.76
C ARG A 24 17.09 0.89 -1.90
N MET A 25 16.65 0.33 -3.01
CA MET A 25 15.25 0.02 -3.27
C MET A 25 14.69 -1.00 -2.28
N GLN A 26 15.44 -2.05 -1.96
CA GLN A 26 15.03 -3.02 -0.95
C GLN A 26 14.73 -2.33 0.39
N ARG A 27 15.63 -1.45 0.85
CA ARG A 27 15.40 -0.68 2.09
C ARG A 27 14.22 0.27 1.98
N GLN A 28 14.09 0.99 0.86
CA GLN A 28 12.97 1.91 0.65
C GLN A 28 11.62 1.17 0.63
N MET A 29 11.56 -0.03 0.04
CA MET A 29 10.38 -0.87 0.07
C MET A 29 10.05 -1.33 1.49
N GLU A 30 11.04 -1.79 2.25
CA GLU A 30 10.86 -2.20 3.65
C GLU A 30 10.36 -1.03 4.52
N GLU A 31 10.97 0.15 4.40
CA GLU A 31 10.55 1.36 5.12
C GLU A 31 9.14 1.79 4.74
N LYS A 32 8.80 1.83 3.45
CA LYS A 32 7.47 2.22 2.97
C LYS A 32 6.40 1.22 3.34
N THR A 33 6.69 -0.07 3.29
CA THR A 33 5.75 -1.12 3.74
C THR A 33 5.43 -0.92 5.21
N LYS A 34 6.45 -0.68 6.04
CA LYS A 34 6.24 -0.43 7.48
C LYS A 34 5.45 0.85 7.74
N GLU A 35 5.73 1.92 6.99
CA GLU A 35 4.99 3.18 7.08
C GLU A 35 3.50 2.98 6.73
N LEU A 36 3.21 2.23 5.66
CA LEU A 36 1.85 1.88 5.26
C LEU A 36 1.13 1.08 6.35
N GLU A 37 1.79 0.08 6.93
CA GLU A 37 1.23 -0.76 8.01
C GLU A 37 0.85 0.04 9.27
N GLU A 38 1.66 1.03 9.65
CA GLU A 38 1.42 1.87 10.83
C GLU A 38 0.42 3.01 10.56
N LYS A 39 0.18 3.36 9.30
CA LYS A 39 -0.76 4.40 8.91
C LYS A 39 -2.20 4.01 9.23
N GLN A 40 -2.98 5.02 9.63
CA GLN A 40 -4.40 4.89 9.92
C GLN A 40 -5.24 5.65 8.90
N TYR A 41 -6.36 5.05 8.52
CA TYR A 41 -7.29 5.54 7.50
C TYR A 41 -8.66 5.64 8.14
N THR A 42 -9.29 6.80 8.03
CA THR A 42 -10.60 7.05 8.65
C THR A 42 -11.61 7.42 7.60
N ALA A 43 -12.73 6.71 7.58
CA ALA A 43 -13.88 7.04 6.76
C ALA A 43 -15.11 7.29 7.64
N THR A 44 -16.11 7.93 7.05
CA THR A 44 -17.38 8.23 7.71
C THR A 44 -18.56 7.84 6.84
N ALA A 45 -19.70 7.58 7.49
CA ALA A 45 -20.99 7.36 6.86
C ALA A 45 -22.07 8.18 7.57
N GLY A 46 -23.23 8.36 6.92
CA GLY A 46 -24.39 9.01 7.53
C GLY A 46 -24.13 10.48 7.91
N GLY A 47 -23.40 11.22 7.06
CA GLY A 47 -23.07 12.62 7.34
C GLY A 47 -22.04 12.83 8.47
N GLY A 48 -21.32 11.79 8.88
CA GLY A 48 -20.38 11.84 10.01
C GLY A 48 -20.90 11.14 11.27
N ALA A 49 -22.11 10.60 11.22
CA ALA A 49 -22.74 9.92 12.34
C ALA A 49 -22.02 8.63 12.75
N VAL A 50 -21.39 7.94 11.79
CA VAL A 50 -20.47 6.83 12.06
C VAL A 50 -19.12 7.14 11.45
N SER A 51 -18.05 6.88 12.21
CA SER A 51 -16.67 6.98 11.76
C SER A 51 -15.91 5.71 12.13
N VAL A 52 -15.18 5.15 11.17
CA VAL A 52 -14.37 3.93 11.36
C VAL A 52 -12.93 4.25 10.96
N THR A 53 -11.99 3.89 11.83
CA THR A 53 -10.56 3.98 11.57
C THR A 53 -9.97 2.59 11.42
N VAL A 54 -9.26 2.33 10.33
CA VAL A 54 -8.52 1.09 10.06
C VAL A 54 -7.02 1.35 9.94
N SER A 55 -6.19 0.35 10.25
CA SER A 55 -4.75 0.39 10.01
C SER A 55 -4.39 -0.20 8.64
N GLY A 56 -3.17 0.09 8.16
CA GLY A 56 -2.63 -0.59 6.98
C GLY A 56 -2.43 -2.10 7.13
N LYS A 57 -2.55 -2.63 8.35
CA LYS A 57 -2.59 -4.08 8.62
C LYS A 57 -3.97 -4.71 8.41
N LYS A 58 -4.92 -3.93 7.89
CA LYS A 58 -6.32 -4.32 7.72
C LYS A 58 -7.03 -4.63 9.04
N GLU A 59 -6.69 -3.89 10.09
CA GLU A 59 -7.35 -4.01 11.40
C GLU A 59 -8.22 -2.79 11.67
N VAL A 60 -9.44 -2.99 12.19
CA VAL A 60 -10.26 -1.89 12.71
C VAL A 60 -9.68 -1.47 14.06
N VAL A 61 -9.25 -0.22 14.17
CA VAL A 61 -8.60 0.31 15.39
C VAL A 61 -9.49 1.26 16.18
N ALA A 62 -10.49 1.87 15.55
CA ALA A 62 -11.47 2.70 16.23
C ALA A 62 -12.82 2.71 15.50
N VAL A 63 -13.89 2.78 16.28
CA VAL A 63 -15.25 3.07 15.80
C VAL A 63 -15.84 4.16 16.68
N LYS A 64 -16.38 5.21 16.07
CA LYS A 64 -17.11 6.29 16.74
C LYS A 64 -18.50 6.39 16.17
N ILE A 65 -19.48 6.43 17.04
CA ILE A 65 -20.90 6.52 16.69
C ILE A 65 -21.47 7.72 17.44
N SER A 66 -22.09 8.64 16.71
CA SER A 66 -22.81 9.77 17.29
C SER A 66 -24.10 9.28 17.95
N PRO A 67 -24.55 9.87 19.07
CA PRO A 67 -25.80 9.47 19.72
C PRO A 67 -27.02 9.49 18.81
N GLU A 68 -27.05 10.40 17.83
CA GLU A 68 -28.12 10.56 16.83
C GLU A 68 -28.24 9.38 15.86
N ALA A 69 -27.22 8.52 15.74
CA ALA A 69 -27.29 7.28 14.96
C ALA A 69 -27.71 6.06 15.80
N VAL A 70 -27.93 6.23 17.11
CA VAL A 70 -28.32 5.13 18.01
C VAL A 70 -29.81 5.23 18.27
N ASP A 71 -30.60 4.70 17.32
CA ASP A 71 -32.05 4.54 17.48
C ASP A 71 -32.40 3.06 17.74
N PRO A 72 -32.95 2.69 18.91
CA PRO A 72 -33.34 1.31 19.18
C PRO A 72 -34.47 0.80 18.28
N ASP A 73 -35.24 1.71 17.67
CA ASP A 73 -36.32 1.36 16.74
C ASP A 73 -35.80 1.19 15.29
N ASP A 74 -34.56 1.60 14.99
CA ASP A 74 -33.94 1.54 13.67
C ASP A 74 -32.45 1.12 13.73
N VAL A 75 -32.21 -0.09 14.26
CA VAL A 75 -30.85 -0.66 14.38
C VAL A 75 -30.27 -1.00 13.00
N GLU A 76 -31.10 -1.36 12.03
CA GLU A 76 -30.68 -1.72 10.67
C GLU A 76 -29.95 -0.54 9.99
N MET A 77 -30.42 0.69 10.17
CA MET A 77 -29.72 1.86 9.67
C MET A 77 -28.31 2.00 10.28
N LEU A 78 -28.16 1.78 11.59
CA LEU A 78 -26.84 1.86 12.23
C LEU A 78 -25.88 0.79 11.71
N GLU A 79 -26.37 -0.43 11.52
CA GLU A 79 -25.61 -1.53 10.93
C GLU A 79 -25.12 -1.17 9.52
N ASP A 80 -26.00 -0.64 8.66
CA ASP A 80 -25.66 -0.20 7.31
C ASP A 80 -24.58 0.90 7.31
N LEU A 81 -24.69 1.86 8.22
CA LEU A 81 -23.70 2.93 8.35
C LEU A 81 -22.32 2.41 8.78
N ILE A 82 -22.29 1.43 9.69
CA ILE A 82 -21.03 0.79 10.12
C ILE A 82 -20.40 0.03 8.96
N VAL A 83 -21.19 -0.74 8.20
CA VAL A 83 -20.71 -1.46 7.02
C VAL A 83 -20.14 -0.49 5.98
N ALA A 84 -20.88 0.58 5.67
CA ALA A 84 -20.46 1.58 4.70
C ALA A 84 -19.14 2.27 5.12
N ALA A 85 -19.05 2.77 6.36
CA ALA A 85 -17.85 3.43 6.86
C ALA A 85 -16.64 2.47 6.92
N THR A 86 -16.85 1.22 7.31
CA THR A 86 -15.76 0.23 7.41
C THR A 86 -15.20 -0.12 6.03
N ASN A 87 -16.05 -0.40 5.06
CA ASN A 87 -15.62 -0.75 3.71
C ASN A 87 -14.93 0.43 3.03
N GLU A 88 -15.44 1.64 3.20
CA GLU A 88 -14.82 2.85 2.67
C GLU A 88 -13.42 3.08 3.28
N ALA A 89 -13.24 2.87 4.58
CA ALA A 89 -11.93 2.97 5.22
C ALA A 89 -10.93 1.94 4.66
N PHE A 90 -11.38 0.72 4.39
CA PHE A 90 -10.55 -0.29 3.72
C PHE A 90 -10.24 0.08 2.27
N HIS A 91 -11.19 0.61 1.51
CA HIS A 91 -10.95 1.04 0.14
C HIS A 91 -9.91 2.16 0.05
N GLN A 92 -9.97 3.14 0.97
CA GLN A 92 -8.96 4.20 1.04
C GLN A 92 -7.57 3.66 1.35
N MET A 93 -7.49 2.74 2.32
CA MET A 93 -6.24 2.05 2.68
C MET A 93 -5.65 1.26 1.49
N GLU A 94 -6.48 0.50 0.77
CA GLU A 94 -6.04 -0.28 -0.39
C GLU A 94 -5.63 0.60 -1.58
N ALA A 95 -6.36 1.70 -1.81
CA ALA A 95 -6.05 2.67 -2.86
C ALA A 95 -4.68 3.32 -2.61
N GLU A 96 -4.39 3.74 -1.38
CA GLU A 96 -3.10 4.33 -1.05
C GLU A 96 -1.97 3.30 -1.09
N SER A 97 -2.18 2.10 -0.54
CA SER A 97 -1.19 1.01 -0.61
C SER A 97 -0.83 0.70 -2.07
N SER A 98 -1.83 0.62 -2.95
CA SER A 98 -1.63 0.40 -4.38
C SER A 98 -0.89 1.55 -5.04
N ALA A 99 -1.19 2.80 -4.69
CA ALA A 99 -0.52 3.98 -5.23
C ALA A 99 0.98 3.99 -4.85
N VAL A 100 1.31 3.78 -3.58
CA VAL A 100 2.70 3.75 -3.10
C VAL A 100 3.48 2.61 -3.76
N MET A 101 2.89 1.43 -3.89
CA MET A 101 3.52 0.31 -4.58
C MET A 101 3.70 0.59 -6.09
N SER A 102 2.74 1.27 -6.73
CA SER A 102 2.86 1.70 -8.12
C SER A 102 3.95 2.76 -8.32
N GLU A 103 4.17 3.66 -7.37
CA GLU A 103 5.26 4.64 -7.44
C GLU A 103 6.63 3.97 -7.34
N LEU A 104 6.77 3.02 -6.40
CA LEU A 104 7.99 2.25 -6.21
C LEU A 104 8.30 1.37 -7.44
N THR A 105 7.29 0.72 -8.01
CA THR A 105 7.42 -0.16 -9.18
C THR A 105 7.48 0.59 -10.52
N GLY A 106 6.83 1.75 -10.63
CA GLY A 106 6.92 2.65 -11.78
C GLY A 106 8.29 3.31 -11.90
N GLY A 107 8.92 3.67 -10.78
CA GLY A 107 10.32 4.09 -10.75
C GLY A 107 11.28 2.98 -11.20
N LEU A 108 10.93 1.73 -10.90
CA LEU A 108 11.64 0.50 -11.28
C LEU A 108 11.62 0.24 -12.79
N GLY A 109 10.47 0.41 -13.44
CA GLY A 109 10.35 0.34 -14.91
C GLY A 109 11.24 1.36 -15.62
N ASN A 110 11.45 2.52 -15.00
CA ASN A 110 12.31 3.56 -15.53
C ASN A 110 13.81 3.33 -15.24
N LEU A 111 14.15 2.58 -14.18
CA LEU A 111 15.52 2.27 -13.78
C LEU A 111 16.12 1.05 -14.49
N GLY A 112 15.28 0.13 -15.00
CA GLY A 112 15.70 -1.11 -15.66
C GLY A 112 16.00 -1.01 -17.15
N GLY A 113 15.72 0.12 -17.80
CA GLY A 113 15.88 0.26 -19.26
C GLY A 113 14.99 -0.70 -20.09
N LEU A 114 14.03 -1.35 -19.45
CA LEU A 114 13.03 -2.21 -20.08
C LEU A 114 11.69 -1.50 -20.02
N SER A 115 11.49 -0.59 -20.99
CA SER A 115 10.12 -0.27 -21.41
C SER A 115 9.52 -1.56 -21.97
N PHE A 116 8.46 -2.05 -21.32
CA PHE A 116 7.46 -2.90 -21.96
C PHE A 116 6.23 -2.05 -22.21
#